data_AF-A0A6L9QDC5-F1
#
_entry.id   AF-A0A6L9QDC5-F1
#
_cell.length_a   1.000
_cell.length_b   1.000
_cell.length_c   1.000
_cell.angle_alpha   90.00
_cell.angle_beta   90.00
_cell.angle_gamma   90.00
#
_symmetry.space_group_name_H-M   'P 1'
#
loop_
_entity.id
_entity.type
_entity.pdbx_description
1 polymer ?
#
loop_
_entity_poly.entity_id
_entity_poly.type
_entity_poly.pdbx_seq_one_letter_code
_entity_poly.pdbx_strand_id
1 'polypeptide(L)'
;MRRWFYSGADRPEFDIRAARKRWEIRQNGYMWIWDEPGGDGGGSRGTGQEIDPEQLQAEVPRFGSWRVLADYLRLGDWDLADDLVLTEVSVEESEELPPGERPWHPPRPLKPQVLDEIFTQGTRHHIERMGEVSMVVERIGTQHLPSGKVAAADPGWLEYGVEPFTTTVPPGDYGLVVAWAQFTDDPAHRRIAAAKLVITGEPVADWELALRPGQDSRTLGEGEFFGFGVDSGIGCFVDAAVIEPVARVYEETDEDRLGNGPAIPEFTDPGTGSNLFAFPAGWGDGSYPTWIGRDRDGGVACLVADMLVVQQPTPM
;
A
#
# COMPACT_ATOMS: atom_id res chain seq x y z
N MET A 1 15.13 11.84 -2.58
CA MET A 1 16.56 12.19 -2.31
C MET A 1 16.76 12.48 -0.83
N ARG A 2 17.94 12.20 -0.27
CA ARG A 2 18.29 12.55 1.12
C ARG A 2 19.72 13.07 1.18
N ARG A 3 19.99 14.03 2.07
CA ARG A 3 21.32 14.62 2.31
C ARG A 3 21.57 14.66 3.81
N TRP A 4 22.62 13.99 4.26
CA TRP A 4 23.04 13.99 5.66
C TRP A 4 24.08 15.07 5.90
N PHE A 5 24.04 15.66 7.09
CA PHE A 5 24.97 16.67 7.58
C PHE A 5 25.62 16.12 8.85
N TYR A 6 26.87 15.72 8.73
CA TYR A 6 27.64 15.15 9.83
C TYR A 6 28.41 16.26 10.56
N SER A 7 28.32 16.26 11.89
CA SER A 7 29.07 17.19 12.75
C SER A 7 30.50 16.72 13.08
N GLY A 8 30.87 15.51 12.64
CA GLY A 8 32.18 14.88 12.87
C GLY A 8 32.43 13.73 11.89
N ALA A 9 33.69 13.45 11.59
CA ALA A 9 34.11 12.44 10.60
C ALA A 9 34.01 10.99 11.10
N ASP A 10 33.74 10.80 12.39
CA ASP A 10 33.61 9.51 13.08
C ASP A 10 32.18 8.96 13.10
N ARG A 11 31.21 9.73 12.58
CA ARG A 11 29.82 9.31 12.47
C ARG A 11 29.67 8.24 11.38
N PRO A 12 28.86 7.19 11.62
CA PRO A 12 28.60 6.19 10.60
C PRO A 12 27.86 6.83 9.42
N GLU A 13 28.16 6.32 8.22
CA GLU A 13 27.41 6.68 7.03
C GLU A 13 25.92 6.35 7.24
N PHE A 14 25.06 7.24 6.77
CA PHE A 14 23.60 7.22 6.97
C PHE A 14 23.13 7.18 8.43
N ASP A 15 23.92 7.65 9.41
CA ASP A 15 23.51 7.77 10.82
C ASP A 15 22.10 8.36 10.94
N ILE A 16 21.18 7.55 11.49
CA ILE A 16 19.77 7.91 11.66
C ILE A 16 19.57 9.11 12.59
N ARG A 17 20.55 9.42 13.45
CA ARG A 17 20.54 10.58 14.38
C ARG A 17 21.25 11.80 13.81
N ALA A 18 21.88 11.71 12.64
CA ALA A 18 22.49 12.87 12.02
C ALA A 18 21.43 13.81 11.44
N ALA A 19 21.74 15.11 11.45
CA ALA A 19 20.92 16.11 10.77
C ALA A 19 20.80 15.74 9.29
N ARG A 20 19.62 15.85 8.71
CA ARG A 20 19.42 15.57 7.29
C ARG A 20 18.34 16.45 6.67
N LYS A 21 18.42 16.58 5.36
CA LYS A 21 17.33 17.06 4.51
C LYS A 21 16.82 15.92 3.65
N ARG A 22 15.52 15.90 3.39
CA ARG A 22 14.86 14.92 2.51
C ARG A 22 14.03 15.65 1.48
N TRP A 23 14.08 15.15 0.25
CA TRP A 23 13.22 15.58 -0.85
C TRP A 23 12.42 14.37 -1.33
N GLU A 24 11.11 14.51 -1.40
CA GLU A 24 10.21 13.62 -2.13
C GLU A 24 9.67 14.40 -3.31
N ILE A 25 9.81 13.86 -4.51
CA ILE A 25 9.32 14.48 -5.72
C ILE A 25 8.34 13.49 -6.35
N ARG A 26 7.10 13.92 -6.51
CA ARG A 26 6.04 13.13 -7.14
C ARG A 26 6.02 13.43 -8.63
N GLN A 27 5.59 12.46 -9.43
CA GLN A 27 5.50 12.59 -10.90
C GLN A 27 4.56 13.72 -11.35
N ASN A 28 3.60 14.11 -10.50
CA ASN A 28 2.68 15.22 -10.76
C ASN A 28 3.31 16.60 -10.51
N GLY A 29 4.62 16.68 -10.23
CA GLY A 29 5.30 17.94 -10.00
C GLY A 29 5.21 18.45 -8.56
N TYR A 30 4.58 17.71 -7.65
CA TYR A 30 4.60 18.11 -6.24
C TYR A 30 5.89 17.64 -5.57
N MET A 31 6.67 18.60 -5.04
CA MET A 31 7.88 18.34 -4.29
C MET A 31 7.71 18.70 -2.82
N TRP A 32 8.09 17.78 -1.94
CA TRP A 32 8.13 17.97 -0.51
C TRP A 32 9.58 17.96 -0.01
N ILE A 33 9.91 18.94 0.83
CA ILE A 33 11.22 19.07 1.46
C ILE A 33 11.05 19.00 2.97
N TRP A 34 11.76 18.07 3.62
CA TRP A 34 11.86 18.00 5.07
C TRP A 34 13.25 18.40 5.54
N ASP A 35 13.27 19.34 6.48
CA ASP A 35 14.42 19.70 7.30
C ASP A 35 14.35 18.94 8.64
N GLU A 36 15.29 18.02 8.87
CA GLU A 36 15.32 17.11 10.01
C GLU A 36 16.63 17.28 10.79
N PRO A 37 16.80 18.38 11.58
CA PRO A 37 18.08 18.71 12.22
C PRO A 37 18.56 17.71 13.28
N GLY A 38 17.68 16.84 13.79
CA GLY A 38 18.01 15.76 14.73
C GLY A 38 17.90 14.36 14.15
N GLY A 39 17.78 14.22 12.82
CA GLY A 39 17.44 12.96 12.18
C GLY A 39 16.13 12.38 12.73
N ASP A 40 16.08 11.06 12.93
CA ASP A 40 14.92 10.34 13.51
C ASP A 40 14.68 10.69 14.99
N GLY A 41 15.64 11.33 15.65
CA GLY A 41 15.56 11.67 17.07
C GLY A 41 14.99 13.05 17.37
N GLY A 42 14.67 13.84 16.35
CA GLY A 42 14.24 15.24 16.50
C GLY A 42 12.96 15.55 15.75
N GLY A 43 12.50 16.81 15.88
CA GLY A 43 11.39 17.31 15.08
C GLY A 43 11.79 17.53 13.61
N SER A 44 10.80 17.56 12.73
CA SER A 44 10.96 17.89 11.31
C SER A 44 10.21 19.18 10.96
N ARG A 45 10.70 19.90 9.96
CA ARG A 45 9.99 21.02 9.33
C ARG A 45 9.82 20.72 7.85
N GLY A 46 8.69 21.15 7.32
CA GLY A 46 8.22 20.73 6.04
C GLY A 46 7.81 21.85 5.12
N THR A 47 8.28 21.81 3.87
CA THR A 47 7.91 22.78 2.83
C THR A 47 7.49 22.04 1.57
N GLY A 48 6.27 22.30 1.10
CA GLY A 48 5.79 21.84 -0.20
C GLY A 48 5.97 22.91 -1.26
N GLN A 49 6.32 22.50 -2.47
CA GLN A 49 6.40 23.36 -3.64
C GLN A 49 5.96 22.61 -4.89
N GLU A 50 5.36 23.34 -5.83
CA GLU A 50 5.05 22.82 -7.16
C GLU A 50 6.21 23.11 -8.10
N ILE A 51 6.58 22.12 -8.88
CA ILE A 51 7.51 22.22 -9.99
C ILE A 51 6.81 21.71 -11.24
N ASP A 52 7.18 22.25 -12.39
CA ASP A 52 6.63 21.80 -13.66
C ASP A 52 7.00 20.32 -13.88
N PRO A 53 6.02 19.40 -14.06
CA PRO A 53 6.30 18.00 -14.34
C PRO A 53 7.20 17.78 -15.55
N GLU A 54 7.23 18.69 -16.53
CA GLU A 54 8.13 18.60 -17.68
C GLU A 54 9.61 18.67 -17.24
N GLN A 55 9.92 19.37 -16.15
CA GLN A 55 11.28 19.43 -15.58
C GLN A 55 11.71 18.12 -14.92
N LEU A 56 10.78 17.20 -14.67
CA LEU A 56 11.04 15.88 -14.12
C LEU A 56 11.33 14.83 -15.19
N GLN A 57 11.18 15.19 -16.47
CA GLN A 57 11.39 14.29 -17.59
C GLN A 57 12.76 14.53 -18.22
N ALA A 58 13.45 13.44 -18.50
CA ALA A 58 14.67 13.44 -19.28
C ALA A 58 14.69 12.20 -20.16
N GLU A 59 15.39 12.28 -21.29
CA GLU A 59 15.70 11.08 -22.05
C GLU A 59 16.54 10.13 -21.19
N VAL A 60 16.19 8.84 -21.22
CA VAL A 60 16.96 7.81 -20.52
C VAL A 60 18.40 7.86 -21.03
N PRO A 61 19.40 8.17 -20.16
CA PRO A 61 20.77 8.31 -20.63
C PRO A 61 21.28 7.00 -21.21
N ARG A 62 22.01 7.10 -22.33
CA ARG A 62 22.85 6.00 -22.77
C ARG A 62 23.95 5.77 -21.74
N PHE A 63 24.42 4.53 -21.63
CA PHE A 63 25.56 4.21 -20.79
C PHE A 63 26.75 5.15 -21.10
N GLY A 64 27.34 5.73 -20.05
CA GLY A 64 28.41 6.74 -20.16
C GLY A 64 27.91 8.20 -20.26
N SER A 65 26.62 8.43 -20.52
CA SER A 65 26.03 9.77 -20.64
C SER A 65 25.39 10.25 -19.33
N TRP A 66 26.10 10.12 -18.22
CA TRP A 66 25.56 10.30 -16.87
C TRP A 66 25.34 11.75 -16.45
N ARG A 67 25.79 12.73 -17.23
CA ARG A 67 25.63 14.16 -16.94
C ARG A 67 24.16 14.57 -16.76
N VAL A 68 23.24 13.91 -17.46
CA VAL A 68 21.79 14.16 -17.30
C VAL A 68 21.31 13.87 -15.87
N LEU A 69 21.95 12.95 -15.14
CA LEU A 69 21.61 12.66 -13.74
C LEU A 69 22.07 13.78 -12.80
N ALA A 70 23.10 14.55 -13.18
CA ALA A 70 23.56 15.70 -12.41
C ALA A 70 22.55 16.85 -12.43
N ASP A 71 21.81 17.01 -13.54
CA ASP A 71 20.75 18.03 -13.62
C ASP A 71 19.60 17.74 -12.64
N TYR A 72 19.28 16.46 -12.38
CA TYR A 72 18.33 16.07 -11.34
C TYR A 72 18.82 16.38 -9.91
N LEU A 73 20.13 16.39 -9.66
CA LEU A 73 20.67 16.76 -8.35
C LEU A 73 20.40 18.23 -8.02
N ARG A 74 20.30 19.11 -9.03
CA ARG A 74 19.96 20.52 -8.82
C ARG A 74 18.57 20.71 -8.20
N LEU A 75 17.62 19.80 -8.46
CA LEU A 75 16.30 19.81 -7.81
C LEU A 75 16.39 19.62 -6.28
N GLY A 76 17.44 18.96 -5.81
CA GLY A 76 17.74 18.78 -4.39
C GLY A 76 18.48 19.95 -3.74
N ASP A 77 18.67 21.08 -4.44
CA ASP A 77 19.55 22.17 -3.97
C ASP A 77 21.01 21.68 -3.77
N TRP A 78 21.45 20.75 -4.61
CA TRP A 78 22.83 20.32 -4.68
C TRP A 78 23.55 21.20 -5.71
N ASP A 79 24.37 22.13 -5.22
CA ASP A 79 25.34 22.89 -6.03
C ASP A 79 26.56 22.01 -6.37
N LEU A 80 26.29 20.81 -6.87
CA LEU A 80 27.30 19.79 -7.20
C LEU A 80 27.34 19.49 -8.70
N ALA A 81 26.34 19.95 -9.46
CA ALA A 81 26.28 19.73 -10.89
C ALA A 81 27.45 20.37 -11.65
N ASP A 82 27.97 21.48 -11.14
CA ASP A 82 29.09 22.20 -11.76
C ASP A 82 30.45 21.63 -11.32
N ASP A 83 30.50 20.86 -10.22
CA ASP A 83 31.70 20.21 -9.68
C ASP A 83 31.82 18.71 -10.06
N LEU A 84 30.82 18.16 -10.75
CA LEU A 84 30.79 16.75 -11.17
C LEU A 84 31.74 16.50 -12.34
N VAL A 85 32.90 15.89 -12.06
CA VAL A 85 33.86 15.44 -13.06
C VAL A 85 33.66 13.94 -13.33
N LEU A 86 33.20 13.59 -14.53
CA LEU A 86 33.19 12.20 -14.96
C LEU A 86 34.64 11.75 -15.18
N THR A 87 35.13 10.85 -14.33
CA THR A 87 36.46 10.26 -14.47
C THR A 87 36.30 8.83 -14.94
N GLU A 88 36.79 8.52 -16.14
CA GLU A 88 36.93 7.13 -16.57
C GLU A 88 38.06 6.48 -15.78
N VAL A 89 37.72 5.48 -14.99
CA VAL A 89 38.68 4.68 -14.23
C VAL A 89 38.63 3.27 -14.79
N SER A 90 39.78 2.73 -15.21
CA SER A 90 39.90 1.31 -15.52
C SER A 90 39.90 0.53 -14.21
N VAL A 91 38.77 -0.09 -13.89
CA VAL A 91 38.67 -1.08 -12.82
C VAL A 91 39.05 -2.43 -13.39
N GLU A 92 39.92 -3.16 -12.69
CA GLU A 92 40.08 -4.60 -12.95
C GLU A 92 38.69 -5.25 -12.75
N GLU A 93 38.28 -6.14 -13.65
CA GLU A 93 37.03 -6.90 -13.50
C GLU A 93 37.06 -7.61 -12.14
N SER A 94 36.33 -7.06 -11.17
CA SER A 94 36.11 -7.70 -9.89
C SER A 94 35.11 -8.84 -10.09
N GLU A 95 35.27 -9.94 -9.36
CA GLU A 95 34.22 -10.95 -9.27
C GLU A 95 32.89 -10.27 -8.89
N GLU A 96 31.80 -10.63 -9.58
CA GLU A 96 30.48 -10.09 -9.24
C GLU A 96 30.17 -10.41 -7.78
N LEU A 97 29.87 -9.38 -6.99
CA LEU A 97 29.40 -9.58 -5.63
C LEU A 97 28.13 -10.45 -5.64
N PRO A 98 28.00 -11.40 -4.70
CA PRO A 98 26.76 -12.13 -4.47
C PRO A 98 25.58 -11.15 -4.36
N PRO A 99 24.37 -11.47 -4.86
CA PRO A 99 23.24 -10.54 -4.86
C PRO A 99 22.94 -9.86 -3.52
N GLY A 100 23.14 -10.55 -2.39
CA GLY A 100 22.94 -9.99 -1.05
C GLY A 100 24.07 -9.08 -0.53
N GLU A 101 25.21 -9.05 -1.22
CA GLU A 101 26.37 -8.21 -0.87
C GLU A 101 26.51 -7.02 -1.83
N ARG A 102 25.64 -6.91 -2.84
CA ARG A 102 25.65 -5.79 -3.77
C ARG A 102 25.27 -4.50 -3.03
N PRO A 103 25.99 -3.38 -3.25
CA PRO A 103 25.73 -2.10 -2.57
C PRO A 103 24.40 -1.46 -2.97
N TRP A 104 23.75 -1.99 -4.01
CA TRP A 104 22.45 -1.55 -4.47
C TRP A 104 21.67 -2.71 -5.07
N HIS A 105 20.37 -2.72 -4.79
CA HIS A 105 19.37 -3.55 -5.46
C HIS A 105 18.19 -2.67 -5.90
N PRO A 106 17.48 -3.03 -6.98
CA PRO A 106 16.25 -2.35 -7.36
C PRO A 106 15.25 -2.37 -6.20
N PRO A 107 14.51 -1.27 -5.95
CA PRO A 107 13.48 -1.26 -4.93
C PRO A 107 12.52 -2.43 -5.13
N ARG A 108 12.16 -3.09 -4.03
CA ARG A 108 11.17 -4.17 -4.02
C ARG A 108 9.91 -3.67 -3.33
N PRO A 109 8.90 -3.20 -4.08
CA PRO A 109 7.60 -2.86 -3.51
C PRO A 109 7.04 -4.02 -2.72
N LEU A 110 6.11 -3.74 -1.81
CA LEU A 110 5.41 -4.78 -1.07
C LEU A 110 4.86 -5.80 -2.07
N LYS A 111 4.98 -7.08 -1.71
CA LYS A 111 4.38 -8.19 -2.45
C LYS A 111 3.29 -8.81 -1.58
N PRO A 112 2.24 -9.40 -2.19
CA PRO A 112 1.23 -10.12 -1.44
C PRO A 112 1.91 -11.26 -0.66
N GLN A 113 1.61 -11.37 0.62
CA GLN A 113 2.23 -12.37 1.49
C GLN A 113 1.17 -13.36 1.94
N VAL A 114 1.40 -14.65 1.67
CA VAL A 114 0.61 -15.78 2.21
C VAL A 114 -0.92 -15.64 2.04
N LEU A 115 -1.41 -14.93 1.01
CA LEU A 115 -2.84 -14.66 0.84
C LEU A 115 -3.69 -15.93 0.74
N ASP A 116 -3.21 -16.95 0.02
CA ASP A 116 -3.92 -18.22 -0.10
C ASP A 116 -3.99 -18.97 1.25
N GLU A 117 -2.93 -18.87 2.05
CA GLU A 117 -2.83 -19.48 3.38
C GLU A 117 -3.77 -18.77 4.38
N ILE A 118 -3.86 -17.44 4.32
CA ILE A 118 -4.77 -16.62 5.15
C ILE A 118 -6.24 -17.03 4.93
N PHE A 119 -6.61 -17.37 3.70
CA PHE A 119 -7.95 -17.86 3.36
C PHE A 119 -8.13 -19.38 3.48
N THR A 120 -7.23 -20.08 4.15
CA THR A 120 -7.34 -21.51 4.43
C THR A 120 -7.68 -21.74 5.91
N GLN A 121 -8.84 -22.36 6.17
CA GLN A 121 -9.34 -22.61 7.53
C GLN A 121 -8.33 -23.40 8.37
N GLY A 122 -8.00 -22.89 9.55
CA GLY A 122 -7.13 -23.56 10.53
C GLY A 122 -5.63 -23.43 10.26
N THR A 123 -5.22 -22.76 9.18
CA THR A 123 -3.80 -22.44 8.95
C THR A 123 -3.26 -21.61 10.12
N ARG A 124 -2.02 -21.90 10.54
CA ARG A 124 -1.37 -21.21 11.66
C ARG A 124 -0.26 -20.32 11.16
N HIS A 125 -0.18 -19.13 11.74
CA HIS A 125 0.89 -18.17 11.49
C HIS A 125 1.41 -17.62 12.81
N HIS A 126 2.65 -17.12 12.78
CA HIS A 126 3.24 -16.40 13.90
C HIS A 126 3.31 -14.92 13.58
N ILE A 127 2.69 -14.09 14.40
CA ILE A 127 2.79 -12.63 14.32
C ILE A 127 3.90 -12.20 15.27
N GLU A 128 4.91 -11.52 14.72
CA GLU A 128 6.06 -11.06 15.50
C GLU A 128 5.60 -10.26 16.71
N ARG A 129 6.15 -10.57 17.90
CA ARG A 129 5.83 -9.95 19.20
C ARG A 129 4.40 -10.18 19.72
N MET A 130 3.51 -10.82 18.95
CA MET A 130 2.11 -11.05 19.34
C MET A 130 1.76 -12.54 19.50
N GLY A 131 2.54 -13.46 18.93
CA GLY A 131 2.37 -14.89 19.14
C GLY A 131 1.69 -15.63 17.97
N GLU A 132 1.20 -16.83 18.24
CA GLU A 132 0.60 -17.71 17.22
C GLU A 132 -0.90 -17.42 17.05
N VAL A 133 -1.33 -17.33 15.79
CA VAL A 133 -2.73 -17.19 15.38
C VAL A 133 -3.16 -18.37 14.50
N SER A 134 -4.44 -18.72 14.57
CA SER A 134 -5.10 -19.66 13.65
C SER A 134 -6.10 -18.92 12.78
N MET A 135 -6.15 -19.25 11.49
CA MET A 135 -7.07 -18.62 10.54
C MET A 135 -8.49 -19.19 10.69
N VAL A 136 -9.47 -18.31 10.76
CA VAL A 136 -10.91 -18.65 10.72
C VAL A 136 -11.54 -17.90 9.54
N VAL A 137 -12.07 -18.63 8.58
CA VAL A 137 -12.58 -18.09 7.31
C VAL A 137 -14.10 -18.14 7.33
N GLU A 138 -14.73 -16.98 7.14
CA GLU A 138 -16.17 -16.82 7.24
C GLU A 138 -16.71 -16.14 5.97
N ARG A 139 -17.78 -16.71 5.39
CA ARG A 139 -18.56 -16.01 4.36
C ARG A 139 -19.47 -15.01 5.07
N ILE A 140 -19.37 -13.75 4.71
CA ILE A 140 -20.11 -12.65 5.32
C ILE A 140 -21.42 -12.40 4.58
N GLY A 141 -21.36 -12.35 3.25
CA GLY A 141 -22.54 -12.00 2.46
C GLY A 141 -22.26 -11.94 0.97
N THR A 142 -23.10 -11.16 0.28
CA THR A 142 -23.02 -10.97 -1.17
C THR A 142 -22.96 -9.47 -1.46
N GLN A 143 -21.86 -9.01 -2.05
CA GLN A 143 -21.63 -7.63 -2.48
C GLN A 143 -22.23 -7.40 -3.87
N HIS A 144 -23.04 -6.36 -4.01
CA HIS A 144 -23.65 -5.95 -5.28
C HIS A 144 -22.72 -4.97 -6.00
N LEU A 145 -22.32 -5.31 -7.24
CA LEU A 145 -21.43 -4.51 -8.09
C LEU A 145 -22.10 -4.20 -9.44
N PRO A 146 -23.07 -3.27 -9.51
CA PRO A 146 -23.84 -3.01 -10.72
C PRO A 146 -23.05 -2.40 -11.88
N SER A 147 -21.90 -1.76 -11.62
CA SER A 147 -20.99 -1.27 -12.68
C SER A 147 -19.74 -2.13 -12.84
N GLY A 148 -19.40 -2.91 -11.82
CA GLY A 148 -18.16 -3.70 -11.77
C GLY A 148 -16.90 -2.85 -11.53
N LYS A 149 -17.05 -1.54 -11.27
CA LYS A 149 -15.95 -0.65 -10.88
C LYS A 149 -15.81 -0.65 -9.37
N VAL A 150 -14.86 -1.42 -8.86
CA VAL A 150 -14.67 -1.62 -7.42
C VAL A 150 -13.75 -0.56 -6.84
N ALA A 151 -14.08 -0.06 -5.64
CA ALA A 151 -13.17 0.68 -4.78
C ALA A 151 -13.05 -0.02 -3.42
N ALA A 152 -11.90 0.16 -2.77
CA ALA A 152 -11.74 -0.08 -1.33
C ALA A 152 -11.53 1.27 -0.65
N ALA A 153 -12.17 1.46 0.51
CA ALA A 153 -12.11 2.71 1.27
C ALA A 153 -12.55 2.51 2.72
N ASP A 154 -12.27 3.50 3.55
CA ASP A 154 -13.00 3.73 4.78
C ASP A 154 -14.44 4.18 4.45
N PRO A 155 -15.48 3.50 4.96
CA PRO A 155 -16.86 3.89 4.71
C PRO A 155 -17.20 5.30 5.21
N GLY A 156 -16.52 5.81 6.24
CA GLY A 156 -16.70 7.17 6.75
C GLY A 156 -16.16 8.27 5.82
N TRP A 157 -15.44 7.89 4.75
CA TRP A 157 -14.84 8.82 3.79
C TRP A 157 -15.42 8.71 2.37
N LEU A 158 -16.49 7.94 2.18
CA LEU A 158 -17.07 7.68 0.86
C LEU A 158 -17.52 8.96 0.12
N GLU A 159 -18.08 9.94 0.84
CA GLU A 159 -18.56 11.20 0.27
C GLU A 159 -17.43 12.13 -0.23
N TYR A 160 -16.17 11.88 0.16
CA TYR A 160 -15.02 12.72 -0.17
C TYR A 160 -14.32 12.33 -1.49
N GLY A 161 -15.01 11.60 -2.37
CA GLY A 161 -14.53 11.31 -3.72
C GLY A 161 -13.63 10.07 -3.78
N VAL A 162 -14.18 8.91 -3.39
CA VAL A 162 -13.49 7.62 -3.51
C VAL A 162 -13.36 7.21 -4.98
N GLU A 163 -12.13 7.07 -5.44
CA GLU A 163 -11.82 6.66 -6.81
C GLU A 163 -11.69 5.13 -6.93
N PRO A 164 -12.36 4.49 -7.91
CA PRO A 164 -12.27 3.05 -8.11
C PRO A 164 -10.91 2.62 -8.66
N PHE A 165 -10.63 1.33 -8.52
CA PHE A 165 -9.50 0.70 -9.19
C PHE A 165 -9.66 0.76 -10.72
N THR A 166 -8.52 0.77 -11.40
CA THR A 166 -8.43 0.73 -12.86
C THR A 166 -8.87 -0.61 -13.45
N THR A 167 -8.68 -1.70 -12.68
CA THR A 167 -9.22 -3.02 -13.02
C THR A 167 -10.70 -3.10 -12.66
N THR A 168 -11.51 -3.51 -13.63
CA THR A 168 -12.95 -3.75 -13.46
C THR A 168 -13.27 -5.23 -13.46
N VAL A 169 -14.39 -5.60 -12.84
CA VAL A 169 -15.00 -6.93 -12.92
C VAL A 169 -16.30 -6.85 -13.73
N PRO A 170 -16.86 -7.97 -14.21
CA PRO A 170 -18.20 -7.95 -14.77
C PRO A 170 -19.22 -7.41 -13.73
N PRO A 171 -20.27 -6.69 -14.16
CA PRO A 171 -21.36 -6.37 -13.25
C PRO A 171 -22.01 -7.63 -12.68
N GLY A 172 -22.31 -7.64 -11.38
CA GLY A 172 -22.94 -8.80 -10.75
C GLY A 172 -22.89 -8.82 -9.23
N ASP A 173 -23.17 -10.01 -8.69
CA ASP A 173 -23.30 -10.29 -7.26
C ASP A 173 -22.19 -11.24 -6.82
N TYR A 174 -21.36 -10.79 -5.88
CA TYR A 174 -20.11 -11.48 -5.55
C TYR A 174 -20.01 -11.81 -4.08
N GLY A 175 -19.43 -12.97 -3.76
CA GLY A 175 -19.30 -13.40 -2.37
C GLY A 175 -18.25 -12.57 -1.62
N LEU A 176 -18.63 -12.03 -0.46
CA LEU A 176 -17.68 -11.45 0.49
C LEU A 176 -17.27 -12.51 1.51
N VAL A 177 -15.97 -12.75 1.61
CA VAL A 177 -15.35 -13.69 2.56
C VAL A 177 -14.32 -12.94 3.39
N VAL A 178 -14.25 -13.22 4.68
CA VAL A 178 -13.27 -12.61 5.60
C VAL A 178 -12.45 -13.70 6.26
N ALA A 179 -11.15 -13.44 6.44
CA ALA A 179 -10.25 -14.27 7.22
C ALA A 179 -9.94 -13.57 8.55
N TRP A 180 -10.27 -14.22 9.65
CA TRP A 180 -9.92 -13.79 11.00
C TRP A 180 -8.62 -14.46 11.44
N ALA A 181 -7.67 -13.67 11.93
CA ALA A 181 -6.57 -14.14 12.75
C ALA A 181 -7.04 -14.26 14.21
N GLN A 182 -7.27 -15.49 14.67
CA GLN A 182 -7.66 -15.78 16.04
C GLN A 182 -6.42 -16.17 16.85
N PHE A 183 -6.14 -15.42 17.93
CA PHE A 183 -4.99 -15.70 18.79
C PHE A 183 -5.20 -17.01 19.55
N THR A 184 -4.15 -17.83 19.59
CA THR A 184 -4.23 -19.19 20.14
C THR A 184 -4.22 -19.22 21.67
N ASP A 185 -3.63 -18.21 22.30
CA ASP A 185 -3.55 -17.99 23.74
C ASP A 185 -4.76 -17.23 24.30
N ASP A 186 -5.39 -16.36 23.51
CA ASP A 186 -6.69 -15.74 23.81
C ASP A 186 -7.63 -15.82 22.58
N PRO A 187 -8.46 -16.87 22.46
CA PRO A 187 -9.38 -17.02 21.34
C PRO A 187 -10.47 -15.93 21.22
N ALA A 188 -10.72 -15.14 22.28
CA ALA A 188 -11.61 -13.99 22.20
C ALA A 188 -10.94 -12.82 21.48
N HIS A 189 -9.60 -12.76 21.50
CA HIS A 189 -8.82 -11.85 20.71
C HIS A 189 -8.73 -12.38 19.27
N ARG A 190 -9.44 -11.70 18.37
CA ARG A 190 -9.33 -11.94 16.93
C ARG A 190 -9.25 -10.63 16.17
N ARG A 191 -8.62 -10.65 15.00
CA ARG A 191 -8.52 -9.52 14.08
C ARG A 191 -8.83 -9.97 12.66
N ILE A 192 -9.40 -9.11 11.84
CA ILE A 192 -9.52 -9.41 10.41
C ILE A 192 -8.13 -9.30 9.79
N ALA A 193 -7.63 -10.40 9.24
CA ALA A 193 -6.39 -10.42 8.49
C ALA A 193 -6.59 -9.94 7.06
N ALA A 194 -7.69 -10.33 6.43
CA ALA A 194 -8.03 -9.89 5.08
C ALA A 194 -9.53 -10.04 4.78
N ALA A 195 -10.03 -9.22 3.86
CA ALA A 195 -11.35 -9.35 3.25
C ALA A 195 -11.21 -9.65 1.75
N LYS A 196 -12.02 -10.57 1.22
CA LYS A 196 -11.96 -11.05 -0.16
C LYS A 196 -13.31 -10.96 -0.85
N LEU A 197 -13.35 -10.25 -1.97
CA LEU A 197 -14.40 -10.37 -2.97
C LEU A 197 -14.08 -11.52 -3.91
N VAL A 198 -14.91 -12.56 -3.89
CA VAL A 198 -14.80 -13.72 -4.77
C VAL A 198 -15.55 -13.41 -6.07
N ILE A 199 -14.80 -13.16 -7.15
CA ILE A 199 -15.34 -12.80 -8.47
C ILE A 199 -15.64 -14.05 -9.27
N THR A 200 -14.69 -14.98 -9.30
CA THR A 200 -14.87 -16.34 -9.81
C THR A 200 -14.45 -17.36 -8.75
N GLY A 201 -14.84 -18.61 -8.94
CA GLY A 201 -14.36 -19.72 -8.11
C GLY A 201 -13.03 -20.31 -8.60
N GLU A 202 -12.40 -19.70 -9.61
CA GLU A 202 -11.18 -20.21 -10.22
C GLU A 202 -9.97 -20.00 -9.30
N PRO A 203 -8.98 -20.92 -9.30
CA PRO A 203 -7.74 -20.74 -8.56
C PRO A 203 -6.97 -19.51 -9.05
N VAL A 204 -6.35 -18.80 -8.10
CA VAL A 204 -5.44 -17.69 -8.41
C VAL A 204 -4.10 -18.26 -8.89
N ALA A 205 -3.61 -17.74 -10.01
CA ALA A 205 -2.34 -18.09 -10.62
C ALA A 205 -1.29 -16.98 -10.47
N ASP A 206 -1.73 -15.72 -10.38
CA ASP A 206 -0.85 -14.57 -10.20
C ASP A 206 -1.52 -13.46 -9.39
N TRP A 207 -0.72 -12.59 -8.78
CA TRP A 207 -1.20 -11.49 -7.96
C TRP A 207 -0.59 -10.16 -8.38
N GLU A 208 -1.44 -9.14 -8.48
CA GLU A 208 -1.01 -7.76 -8.75
C GLU A 208 -1.66 -6.77 -7.79
N LEU A 209 -1.03 -5.61 -7.60
CA LEU A 209 -1.59 -4.55 -6.77
C LEU A 209 -2.76 -3.86 -7.51
N ALA A 210 -3.88 -3.64 -6.82
CA ALA A 210 -5.00 -2.89 -7.35
C ALA A 210 -4.65 -1.39 -7.39
N LEU A 211 -4.48 -0.83 -8.59
CA LEU A 211 -4.10 0.56 -8.79
C LEU A 211 -5.31 1.44 -9.13
N ARG A 212 -5.29 2.68 -8.66
CA ARG A 212 -6.20 3.77 -9.07
C ARG A 212 -5.60 4.57 -10.24
N PRO A 213 -6.41 5.35 -10.97
CA PRO A 213 -5.92 6.25 -12.01
C PRO A 213 -4.72 7.09 -11.55
N GLY A 214 -3.68 7.17 -12.38
CA GLY A 214 -2.46 7.91 -12.08
C GLY A 214 -1.47 7.22 -11.14
N GLN A 215 -1.80 6.05 -10.58
CA GLN A 215 -0.84 5.25 -9.79
C GLN A 215 0.00 4.35 -10.70
N ASP A 216 1.30 4.29 -10.42
CA ASP A 216 2.26 3.45 -11.15
C ASP A 216 3.12 2.68 -10.14
N SER A 217 2.96 1.35 -10.07
CA SER A 217 3.66 0.51 -9.10
C SER A 217 5.19 0.56 -9.23
N ARG A 218 5.72 1.01 -10.37
CA ARG A 218 7.17 1.17 -10.59
C ARG A 218 7.76 2.35 -9.82
N THR A 219 6.92 3.24 -9.29
CA THR A 219 7.36 4.36 -8.46
C THR A 219 7.49 4.00 -6.99
N LEU A 220 7.06 2.80 -6.59
CA LEU A 220 7.11 2.35 -5.21
C LEU A 220 8.54 1.96 -4.81
N GLY A 221 8.95 2.40 -3.62
CA GLY A 221 10.20 2.03 -2.97
C GLY A 221 10.19 0.64 -2.33
N GLU A 222 11.19 0.36 -1.50
CA GLU A 222 11.29 -0.90 -0.75
C GLU A 222 10.12 -1.03 0.24
N GLY A 223 9.35 -2.10 0.14
CA GLY A 223 8.20 -2.38 1.01
C GLY A 223 7.02 -1.42 0.86
N GLU A 224 7.09 -0.44 -0.04
CA GLU A 224 6.01 0.53 -0.27
C GLU A 224 4.88 -0.10 -1.11
N PHE A 225 3.68 0.43 -0.93
CA PHE A 225 2.49 0.08 -1.70
C PHE A 225 1.54 1.27 -1.82
N PHE A 226 0.68 1.24 -2.83
CA PHE A 226 -0.54 2.05 -2.84
C PHE A 226 -1.64 1.31 -2.08
N GLY A 227 -2.30 2.01 -1.16
CA GLY A 227 -3.36 1.45 -0.33
C GLY A 227 -4.56 2.38 -0.23
N PHE A 228 -5.64 1.86 0.34
CA PHE A 228 -6.76 2.68 0.79
C PHE A 228 -6.52 3.08 2.25
N GLY A 229 -6.71 4.36 2.54
CA GLY A 229 -6.63 4.89 3.91
C GLY A 229 -7.85 4.47 4.73
N VAL A 230 -7.62 4.24 6.01
CA VAL A 230 -8.61 3.92 7.02
C VAL A 230 -8.32 4.79 8.23
N ASP A 231 -9.29 5.59 8.66
CA ASP A 231 -9.18 6.47 9.83
C ASP A 231 -10.14 6.04 10.94
N SER A 232 -11.32 5.52 10.58
CA SER A 232 -12.34 5.02 11.51
C SER A 232 -12.02 3.64 12.08
N GLY A 233 -10.96 3.00 11.56
CA GLY A 233 -10.65 1.60 11.84
C GLY A 233 -11.54 0.59 11.11
N ILE A 234 -12.31 1.07 10.11
CA ILE A 234 -13.23 0.26 9.31
C ILE A 234 -12.85 0.35 7.82
N GLY A 235 -12.90 -0.77 7.12
CA GLY A 235 -12.76 -0.84 5.67
C GLY A 235 -14.04 -1.36 5.01
N CYS A 236 -14.20 -1.07 3.73
CA CYS A 236 -15.25 -1.63 2.90
C CYS A 236 -14.77 -1.84 1.46
N PHE A 237 -15.48 -2.70 0.74
CA PHE A 237 -15.52 -2.64 -0.72
C PHE A 237 -16.83 -1.99 -1.16
N VAL A 238 -16.80 -1.25 -2.27
CA VAL A 238 -17.98 -0.57 -2.81
C VAL A 238 -17.89 -0.47 -4.33
N ASP A 239 -19.04 -0.47 -5.01
CA ASP A 239 -19.12 -0.16 -6.44
C ASP A 239 -19.21 1.36 -6.65
N ALA A 240 -18.44 1.89 -7.60
CA ALA A 240 -18.39 3.32 -7.88
C ALA A 240 -19.75 3.93 -8.26
N ALA A 241 -20.68 3.14 -8.83
CA ALA A 241 -21.99 3.62 -9.23
C ALA A 241 -22.96 3.80 -8.06
N VAL A 242 -22.62 3.32 -6.86
CA VAL A 242 -23.53 3.29 -5.71
C VAL A 242 -22.96 3.99 -4.48
N ILE A 243 -21.80 4.65 -4.58
CA ILE A 243 -21.15 5.35 -3.46
C ILE A 243 -22.11 6.31 -2.76
N GLU A 244 -22.79 7.20 -3.50
CA GLU A 244 -23.68 8.20 -2.91
C GLU A 244 -24.84 7.59 -2.08
N PRO A 245 -25.68 6.67 -2.62
CA PRO A 245 -26.77 6.11 -1.82
C PRO A 245 -26.28 5.28 -0.63
N VAL A 246 -25.17 4.55 -0.74
CA VAL A 246 -24.69 3.72 0.38
C VAL A 246 -23.96 4.53 1.46
N ALA A 247 -23.25 5.61 1.08
CA ALA A 247 -22.63 6.55 2.01
C ALA A 247 -23.70 7.22 2.90
N ARG A 248 -24.80 7.69 2.29
CA ARG A 248 -25.94 8.25 3.03
C ARG A 248 -26.48 7.27 4.09
N VAL A 249 -26.68 6.01 3.70
CA VAL A 249 -27.18 4.98 4.63
C VAL A 249 -26.20 4.73 5.78
N TYR A 250 -24.90 4.74 5.48
CA TYR A 250 -23.86 4.56 6.48
C TYR A 250 -23.83 5.74 7.48
N GLU A 251 -23.88 6.98 7.00
CA GLU A 251 -23.89 8.19 7.83
C GLU A 251 -25.15 8.34 8.69
N GLU A 252 -26.31 7.96 8.16
CA GLU A 252 -27.57 7.98 8.91
C GLU A 252 -27.65 6.86 9.97
N THR A 253 -26.73 5.90 9.93
CA THR A 253 -26.68 4.80 10.88
C THR A 253 -26.01 5.23 12.17
N ASP A 254 -26.76 5.15 13.27
CA ASP A 254 -26.28 5.43 14.63
C ASP A 254 -25.00 4.63 14.96
N GLU A 255 -24.00 5.28 15.57
CA GLU A 255 -22.71 4.66 15.94
C GLU A 255 -22.89 3.40 16.80
N ASP A 256 -23.96 3.36 17.60
CA ASP A 256 -24.32 2.17 18.40
C ASP A 256 -24.67 0.94 17.55
N ARG A 257 -25.10 1.11 16.30
CA ARG A 257 -25.35 0.01 15.33
C ARG A 257 -24.09 -0.47 14.61
N LEU A 258 -23.04 0.37 14.53
CA LEU A 258 -21.73 -0.07 14.08
C LEU A 258 -21.10 -1.07 15.05
N GLY A 259 -21.57 -1.06 16.31
CA GLY A 259 -21.51 -2.16 17.27
C GLY A 259 -20.10 -2.64 17.61
N ASN A 260 -19.74 -2.60 18.90
CA ASN A 260 -18.54 -3.29 19.42
C ASN A 260 -18.67 -4.84 19.40
N GLY A 261 -19.53 -5.40 18.54
CA GLY A 261 -19.86 -6.81 18.44
C GLY A 261 -19.06 -7.54 17.35
N PRO A 262 -19.05 -8.88 17.36
CA PRO A 262 -18.25 -9.68 16.44
C PRO A 262 -18.77 -9.73 14.99
N ALA A 263 -19.93 -9.13 14.70
CA ALA A 263 -20.60 -9.23 13.41
C ALA A 263 -20.17 -8.10 12.47
N ILE A 264 -20.04 -8.39 11.18
CA ILE A 264 -19.74 -7.42 10.14
C ILE A 264 -21.07 -6.91 9.59
N PRO A 265 -21.46 -5.65 9.85
CA PRO A 265 -22.74 -5.11 9.40
C PRO A 265 -22.78 -4.92 7.89
N GLU A 266 -23.97 -5.17 7.32
CA GLU A 266 -24.34 -4.82 5.96
C GLU A 266 -25.21 -3.56 6.00
N PHE A 267 -24.88 -2.59 5.14
CA PHE A 267 -25.67 -1.39 4.91
C PHE A 267 -26.28 -1.51 3.52
N THR A 268 -27.60 -1.45 3.44
CA THR A 268 -28.33 -1.59 2.18
C THR A 268 -29.21 -0.37 1.96
N ASP A 269 -29.06 0.27 0.81
CA ASP A 269 -29.96 1.34 0.40
C ASP A 269 -31.30 0.75 -0.03
N PRO A 270 -32.42 1.09 0.65
CA PRO A 270 -33.72 0.48 0.37
C PRO A 270 -34.31 0.91 -0.97
N GLY A 271 -33.83 2.02 -1.56
CA GLY A 271 -34.31 2.51 -2.85
C GLY A 271 -33.70 1.78 -4.04
N THR A 272 -32.41 1.44 -3.96
CA THR A 272 -31.63 0.85 -5.05
C THR A 272 -31.29 -0.62 -4.83
N GLY A 273 -31.33 -1.12 -3.59
CA GLY A 273 -30.84 -2.44 -3.21
C GLY A 273 -29.31 -2.55 -3.18
N SER A 274 -28.60 -1.45 -3.40
CA SER A 274 -27.13 -1.40 -3.35
C SER A 274 -26.64 -1.58 -1.91
N ASN A 275 -25.47 -2.19 -1.73
CA ASN A 275 -24.96 -2.46 -0.40
C ASN A 275 -23.47 -2.18 -0.23
N LEU A 276 -23.05 -2.14 1.02
CA LEU A 276 -21.66 -2.22 1.45
C LEU A 276 -21.58 -3.04 2.75
N PHE A 277 -20.49 -3.76 2.95
CA PHE A 277 -20.17 -4.39 4.23
C PHE A 277 -19.02 -3.63 4.91
N ALA A 278 -19.22 -3.24 6.16
CA ALA A 278 -18.23 -2.46 6.91
C ALA A 278 -17.46 -3.40 7.86
N PHE A 279 -16.22 -3.74 7.48
CA PHE A 279 -15.40 -4.71 8.20
C PHE A 279 -14.28 -4.02 8.99
N PRO A 280 -13.99 -4.44 10.24
CA PRO A 280 -12.85 -3.93 11.00
C PRO A 280 -11.52 -4.07 10.24
N ALA A 281 -10.74 -3.00 10.19
CA ALA A 281 -9.46 -2.97 9.50
C ALA A 281 -8.34 -3.43 10.43
N GLY A 282 -8.07 -4.74 10.52
CA GLY A 282 -6.89 -5.32 11.20
C GLY A 282 -6.44 -4.64 12.51
N TRP A 283 -5.45 -3.76 12.40
CA TRP A 283 -4.86 -3.02 13.53
C TRP A 283 -5.52 -1.67 13.83
N GLY A 284 -6.39 -1.18 12.95
CA GLY A 284 -7.16 0.05 13.07
C GLY A 284 -6.79 1.04 11.96
N ASP A 285 -6.55 2.28 12.36
CA ASP A 285 -6.08 3.37 11.50
C ASP A 285 -4.81 2.97 10.72
N GLY A 286 -4.78 3.25 9.43
CA GLY A 286 -3.64 2.98 8.56
C GLY A 286 -3.95 3.04 7.07
N SER A 287 -3.05 2.46 6.29
CA SER A 287 -3.22 2.29 4.84
C SER A 287 -3.00 0.83 4.48
N TYR A 288 -3.90 0.26 3.69
CA TYR A 288 -3.94 -1.17 3.41
C TYR A 288 -3.94 -1.45 1.90
N PRO A 289 -3.12 -2.37 1.39
CA PRO A 289 -3.12 -2.73 -0.02
C PRO A 289 -4.36 -3.54 -0.37
N THR A 290 -4.76 -3.42 -1.62
CA THR A 290 -5.71 -4.37 -2.23
C THR A 290 -5.00 -5.12 -3.35
N TRP A 291 -5.09 -6.45 -3.33
CA TRP A 291 -4.49 -7.33 -4.31
C TRP A 291 -5.56 -7.90 -5.25
N ILE A 292 -5.26 -7.96 -6.54
CA ILE A 292 -6.08 -8.62 -7.55
C ILE A 292 -5.49 -10.00 -7.79
N GLY A 293 -6.28 -11.03 -7.52
CA GLY A 293 -5.94 -12.41 -7.88
C GLY A 293 -6.37 -12.69 -9.31
N ARG A 294 -5.41 -13.01 -10.18
CA ARG A 294 -5.63 -13.36 -11.58
C ARG A 294 -5.70 -14.88 -11.73
N ASP A 295 -6.67 -15.38 -12.47
CA ASP A 295 -6.68 -16.79 -12.89
C ASP A 295 -5.62 -17.05 -13.97
N ARG A 296 -5.47 -18.33 -14.34
CA ARG A 296 -4.49 -18.77 -15.36
C ARG A 296 -4.71 -18.14 -16.75
N ASP A 297 -5.92 -17.68 -17.02
CA ASP A 297 -6.33 -17.10 -18.29
C ASP A 297 -6.26 -15.55 -18.24
N GLY A 298 -5.81 -14.98 -17.12
CA GLY A 298 -5.67 -13.54 -16.87
C GLY A 298 -6.96 -12.84 -16.42
N GLY A 299 -8.04 -13.59 -16.19
CA GLY A 299 -9.29 -13.09 -15.63
C GLY A 299 -9.14 -12.71 -14.15
N VAL A 300 -10.01 -11.82 -13.65
CA VAL A 300 -10.03 -11.48 -12.22
C VAL A 300 -10.79 -12.58 -11.47
N ALA A 301 -10.08 -13.35 -10.65
CA ALA A 301 -10.67 -14.36 -9.79
C ALA A 301 -11.15 -13.77 -8.45
N CYS A 302 -10.39 -12.84 -7.88
CA CYS A 302 -10.76 -12.17 -6.64
C CYS A 302 -10.08 -10.81 -6.45
N LEU A 303 -10.62 -10.01 -5.53
CA LEU A 303 -9.93 -8.88 -4.93
C LEU A 303 -9.76 -9.14 -3.43
N VAL A 304 -8.59 -8.85 -2.88
CA VAL A 304 -8.26 -9.07 -1.48
C VAL A 304 -7.75 -7.77 -0.86
N ALA A 305 -8.50 -7.21 0.09
CA ALA A 305 -8.02 -6.15 0.96
C ALA A 305 -7.24 -6.80 2.10
N ASP A 306 -5.92 -6.61 2.11
CA ASP A 306 -5.00 -7.22 3.06
C ASP A 306 -4.72 -6.25 4.21
N MET A 307 -5.12 -6.63 5.42
CA MET A 307 -5.00 -5.78 6.60
C MET A 307 -3.61 -5.85 7.23
N LEU A 308 -2.66 -6.53 6.59
CA LEU A 308 -1.26 -6.63 7.00
C LEU A 308 -1.09 -7.18 8.43
N VAL A 309 -2.06 -7.96 8.91
CA VAL A 309 -2.03 -8.59 10.25
C VAL A 309 -1.10 -9.78 10.25
N VAL A 310 -1.13 -10.58 9.18
CA VAL A 310 -0.30 -11.76 9.00
C VAL A 310 0.69 -11.46 7.89
N GLN A 311 1.97 -11.40 8.24
CA GLN A 311 3.06 -11.16 7.31
C GLN A 311 4.10 -12.27 7.49
N GLN A 312 4.82 -12.61 6.43
CA GLN A 312 6.03 -13.40 6.55
C GLN A 312 7.06 -12.62 7.38
N PRO A 313 7.87 -13.30 8.20
CA PRO A 313 9.00 -12.65 8.86
C PRO A 313 9.88 -12.02 7.78
N THR A 314 10.23 -10.74 7.95
CA THR A 314 11.25 -10.15 7.08
C THR A 314 12.56 -10.91 7.32
N PRO A 315 13.21 -11.46 6.28
CA PRO A 315 14.53 -12.05 6.48
C PRO A 315 15.46 -10.96 7.03
N MET A 316 16.06 -11.23 8.20
CA MET A 316 17.11 -10.37 8.77
C MET A 316 18.36 -10.35 7.89
#